data_AF-A0A0G0CEV3-F1
#
_entry.id   AF-A0A0G0CEV3-F1
#
_cell.length_a   1.000
_cell.length_b   1.000
_cell.length_c   1.000
_cell.angle_alpha   90.00
_cell.angle_beta   90.00
_cell.angle_gamma   90.00
#
_symmetry.space_group_name_H-M   'P 1'
#
loop_
_entity.id
_entity.type
_entity.pdbx_description
1 polymer ?
#
loop_
_entity_poly.entity_id
_entity_poly.type
_entity_poly.pdbx_seq_one_letter_code
_entity_poly.pdbx_strand_id
1 'polypeptide(L)'
;MENQSIMEGSWLNLNRACNLRCKWCYASGTGFSSKDDMSLKLAKELIDLKKQLGVKRIIVLGGEPLVYRNLWKVVKYCTQKGIGTTIVTNGVLFSQDKVIQKVLENPPQWISVSLKAHDRQSYIELTEKDAFNRTIKGMNNLSKNDIPFDVSITFSSLISKELVQMAKIAHENGANNVVITFCTTVFEDNKPVNLEMDNPLDIARVFLESYDALDIATEGKMVIGQSLPSCLFPKEFLKHLNAKQQISFGCSVLQKSGVVFDPQGNVLVCNCLHDLKIGQYGVDFNNYKSFVKFWNNETTNQIFNGMSAYPSEVCIDCDDFATCGGGCPLRWFVYKPESIIPK
;
A
#
# COMPACT_ATOMS: atom_id res chain seq x y z
N MET A 1 -18.67 10.23 26.60
CA MET A 1 -17.37 10.20 25.89
C MET A 1 -17.62 9.42 24.61
N GLU A 2 -17.92 10.13 23.52
CA GLU A 2 -18.18 9.48 22.23
C GLU A 2 -16.93 8.71 21.79
N ASN A 3 -17.11 7.44 21.42
CA ASN A 3 -16.06 6.60 20.85
C ASN A 3 -15.36 7.37 19.73
N GLN A 4 -14.16 7.88 20.00
CA GLN A 4 -13.28 8.44 18.99
C GLN A 4 -13.00 7.28 18.02
N SER A 5 -13.61 7.32 16.83
CA SER A 5 -13.29 6.40 15.75
C SER A 5 -11.79 6.55 15.45
N ILE A 6 -10.99 5.59 15.91
CA ILE A 6 -9.56 5.56 15.65
C ILE A 6 -9.42 5.16 14.18
N MET A 7 -8.96 6.10 13.35
CA MET A 7 -8.53 5.78 11.99
C MET A 7 -7.15 5.11 12.07
N GLU A 8 -7.13 3.79 11.93
CA GLU A 8 -5.91 2.97 11.98
C GLU A 8 -5.10 3.11 10.68
N GLY A 9 -5.78 3.14 9.55
CA GLY A 9 -5.18 3.35 8.23
C GLY A 9 -5.28 4.81 7.78
N SER A 10 -4.18 5.44 7.40
CA SER A 10 -4.22 6.84 6.98
C SER A 10 -3.22 7.12 5.86
N TRP A 11 -3.72 7.41 4.67
CA TRP A 11 -2.91 7.67 3.49
C TRP A 11 -3.01 9.15 3.11
N LEU A 12 -1.89 9.69 2.63
CA LEU A 12 -1.80 11.03 2.05
C LEU A 12 -1.00 10.94 0.75
N ASN A 13 -1.70 11.00 -0.39
CA ASN A 13 -1.06 11.07 -1.70
C ASN A 13 -0.67 12.52 -1.98
N LEU A 14 0.63 12.82 -1.94
CA LEU A 14 1.10 14.21 -2.07
C LEU A 14 1.18 14.69 -3.52
N ASN A 15 1.31 13.78 -4.48
CA ASN A 15 1.41 14.06 -5.90
C ASN A 15 0.88 12.88 -6.74
N ARG A 16 0.90 13.04 -8.07
CA ARG A 16 0.80 11.94 -9.04
C ARG A 16 2.08 11.74 -9.87
N ALA A 17 2.99 12.70 -9.83
CA ALA A 17 4.28 12.62 -10.53
C ALA A 17 5.09 11.40 -10.09
N CYS A 18 5.63 10.66 -11.05
CA CYS A 18 6.51 9.52 -10.80
C CYS A 18 7.60 9.43 -11.88
N ASN A 19 8.81 9.06 -11.46
CA ASN A 19 9.95 8.84 -12.33
C ASN A 19 10.02 7.42 -12.93
N LEU A 20 9.00 6.57 -12.72
CA LEU A 20 8.84 5.22 -13.29
C LEU A 20 7.46 5.05 -13.98
N ARG A 21 7.29 4.00 -14.79
CA ARG A 21 6.02 3.58 -15.41
C ARG A 21 5.82 2.08 -15.18
N CYS A 22 5.52 1.70 -13.94
CA CYS A 22 5.40 0.28 -13.57
C CYS A 22 4.17 -0.34 -14.24
N LYS A 23 4.29 -1.54 -14.83
CA LYS A 23 3.16 -2.25 -15.48
C LYS A 23 1.95 -2.41 -14.54
N TRP A 24 2.19 -2.64 -13.25
CA TRP A 24 1.14 -2.82 -12.23
C TRP A 24 0.82 -1.56 -11.40
N CYS A 25 1.14 -0.36 -11.88
CA CYS A 25 1.04 0.85 -11.07
C CYS A 25 -0.41 1.19 -10.68
N TYR A 26 -0.68 1.36 -9.38
CA TYR A 26 -1.99 1.81 -8.90
C TYR A 26 -2.40 3.21 -9.39
N ALA A 27 -1.43 3.98 -9.90
CA ALA A 27 -1.60 5.35 -10.35
C ALA A 27 -1.49 5.50 -11.88
N SER A 28 -1.56 4.41 -12.65
CA SER A 28 -1.46 4.41 -14.13
C SER A 28 -2.35 5.48 -14.79
N GLY A 29 -3.62 5.56 -14.38
CA GLY A 29 -4.63 6.47 -14.93
C GLY A 29 -4.50 7.93 -14.52
N THR A 30 -3.55 8.24 -13.63
CA THR A 30 -3.42 9.59 -13.07
C THR A 30 -2.52 10.52 -13.90
N GLY A 31 -2.03 10.05 -15.05
CA GLY A 31 -1.21 10.81 -15.99
C GLY A 31 0.23 11.13 -15.52
N PHE A 32 0.65 10.63 -14.36
CA PHE A 32 1.99 10.81 -13.79
C PHE A 32 2.50 12.27 -13.78
N SER A 33 1.59 13.20 -13.48
CA SER A 33 1.80 14.64 -13.60
C SER A 33 2.04 15.31 -12.24
N SER A 34 2.82 16.39 -12.24
CA SER A 34 3.01 17.27 -11.07
C SER A 34 2.11 18.52 -11.08
N LYS A 35 1.19 18.62 -12.06
CA LYS A 35 0.32 19.81 -12.21
C LYS A 35 -0.56 20.05 -10.99
N ASP A 36 -1.06 18.96 -10.43
CA ASP A 36 -2.03 18.99 -9.35
C ASP A 36 -1.44 18.53 -8.02
N ASP A 37 -0.13 18.72 -7.81
CA ASP A 37 0.56 18.43 -6.55
C ASP A 37 -0.14 19.09 -5.36
N MET A 38 -0.25 18.35 -4.25
CA MET A 38 -0.87 18.84 -3.03
C MET A 38 -0.14 20.10 -2.55
N SER A 39 -0.89 21.17 -2.30
CA SER A 39 -0.28 22.36 -1.71
C SER A 39 0.17 22.06 -0.27
N LEU A 40 1.27 22.69 0.17
CA LEU A 40 1.73 22.51 1.55
C LEU A 40 0.68 22.97 2.57
N LYS A 41 -0.15 23.97 2.22
CA LYS A 41 -1.27 24.43 3.04
C LYS A 41 -2.29 23.31 3.23
N LEU A 42 -2.78 22.73 2.14
CA LEU A 42 -3.75 21.63 2.17
C LEU A 42 -3.21 20.41 2.93
N ALA A 43 -1.94 20.04 2.69
CA ALA A 43 -1.31 18.94 3.41
C ALA A 43 -1.35 19.15 4.93
N LYS A 44 -1.04 20.36 5.41
CA LYS A 44 -1.09 20.69 6.84
C LYS A 44 -2.52 20.64 7.41
N GLU A 45 -3.49 21.18 6.69
CA GLU A 45 -4.90 21.15 7.08
C GLU A 45 -5.42 19.71 7.21
N LEU A 46 -5.08 18.83 6.25
CA LEU A 46 -5.44 17.42 6.30
C LEU A 46 -4.71 16.66 7.41
N ILE A 47 -3.45 17.01 7.72
CA ILE A 47 -2.72 16.44 8.87
C ILE A 47 -3.40 16.84 10.19
N ASP A 48 -3.82 18.10 10.32
CA ASP A 48 -4.54 18.57 11.51
C ASP A 48 -5.88 17.87 11.68
N LEU A 49 -6.62 17.67 10.58
CA LEU A 49 -7.85 16.86 10.58
C LEU A 49 -7.56 15.42 11.01
N LYS A 50 -6.57 14.76 10.40
CA LYS A 50 -6.16 13.38 10.75
C LYS A 50 -5.76 13.26 12.22
N LYS A 51 -5.09 14.27 12.79
CA LYS A 51 -4.78 14.31 14.23
C LYS A 51 -6.04 14.27 15.08
N GLN A 52 -7.05 15.06 14.72
CA GLN A 52 -8.34 15.10 15.43
C GLN A 52 -9.10 13.78 15.32
N LEU A 53 -8.90 13.04 14.21
CA LEU A 53 -9.41 11.67 13.99
C LEU A 53 -8.59 10.58 14.72
N GLY A 54 -7.65 10.95 15.58
CA GLY A 54 -6.86 10.00 16.37
C GLY A 54 -5.75 9.29 15.59
N VAL A 55 -5.50 9.65 14.33
CA VAL A 55 -4.45 9.05 13.51
C VAL A 55 -3.09 9.19 14.19
N LYS A 56 -2.38 8.07 14.37
CA LYS A 56 -1.03 8.02 14.94
C LYS A 56 0.07 7.96 13.90
N ARG A 57 -0.23 7.43 12.72
CA ARG A 57 0.72 7.24 11.62
C ARG A 57 0.07 7.56 10.28
N ILE A 58 0.78 8.31 9.43
CA ILE A 58 0.36 8.61 8.06
C ILE A 58 1.32 7.92 7.10
N ILE A 59 0.76 7.13 6.18
CA ILE A 59 1.47 6.58 5.05
C ILE A 59 1.47 7.65 3.95
N VAL A 60 2.66 8.11 3.60
CA VAL A 60 2.90 9.12 2.57
C VAL A 60 3.20 8.41 1.26
N LEU A 61 2.35 8.63 0.26
CA LEU A 61 2.50 8.10 -1.10
C LEU A 61 2.29 9.22 -2.13
N GLY A 62 2.05 8.84 -3.38
CA GLY A 62 1.71 9.73 -4.47
C GLY A 62 1.76 9.02 -5.81
N GLY A 63 2.50 9.57 -6.77
CA GLY A 63 3.17 8.72 -7.78
C GLY A 63 4.47 8.21 -7.18
N GLU A 64 5.41 9.14 -6.94
CA GLU A 64 6.62 8.94 -6.15
C GLU A 64 6.74 10.10 -5.13
N PRO A 65 6.66 9.85 -3.81
CA PRO A 65 6.73 10.93 -2.83
C PRO A 65 8.09 11.64 -2.80
N LEU A 66 9.21 10.97 -3.10
CA LEU A 66 10.54 11.61 -3.08
C LEU A 66 10.71 12.67 -4.19
N VAL A 67 9.87 12.68 -5.24
CA VAL A 67 9.88 13.78 -6.24
C VAL A 67 9.02 14.98 -5.82
N TYR A 68 8.20 14.85 -4.76
CA TYR A 68 7.36 15.94 -4.29
C TYR A 68 8.19 17.00 -3.55
N ARG A 69 8.16 18.25 -4.06
CA ARG A 69 9.03 19.35 -3.62
C ARG A 69 8.96 19.69 -2.12
N ASN A 70 7.85 19.41 -1.45
CA ASN A 70 7.63 19.76 -0.05
C ASN A 70 7.60 18.53 0.89
N LEU A 71 8.03 17.34 0.44
CA LEU A 71 7.93 16.10 1.22
C LEU A 71 8.47 16.27 2.65
N TRP A 72 9.70 16.76 2.78
CA TRP A 72 10.36 16.90 4.08
C TRP A 72 9.68 17.94 4.99
N LYS A 73 9.01 18.95 4.42
CA LYS A 73 8.18 19.89 5.20
C LYS A 73 6.92 19.22 5.73
N VAL A 74 6.33 18.30 4.95
CA VAL A 74 5.19 17.48 5.36
C VAL A 74 5.61 16.52 6.48
N VAL A 75 6.71 15.78 6.31
CA VAL A 75 7.26 14.88 7.33
C VAL A 75 7.53 15.63 8.63
N LYS A 76 8.24 16.76 8.57
CA LYS A 76 8.51 17.62 9.73
C LYS A 76 7.22 18.07 10.42
N TYR A 77 6.19 18.43 9.67
CA TYR A 77 4.92 18.87 10.24
C TYR A 77 4.17 17.72 10.93
N CYS A 78 4.16 16.51 10.37
CA CYS A 78 3.63 15.33 11.04
C CYS A 78 4.32 15.09 12.38
N THR A 79 5.66 15.12 12.42
CA THR A 79 6.44 14.95 13.65
C THR A 79 6.08 16.02 14.69
N GLN A 80 6.00 17.30 14.29
CA GLN A 80 5.56 18.40 15.17
C GLN A 80 4.15 18.21 15.73
N LYS A 81 3.30 17.47 15.01
CA LYS A 81 1.94 17.15 15.44
C LYS A 81 1.86 15.86 16.28
N GLY A 82 2.97 15.16 16.47
CA GLY A 82 3.02 13.88 17.19
C GLY A 82 2.48 12.71 16.35
N ILE A 83 2.59 12.80 15.02
CA ILE A 83 2.13 11.80 14.07
C ILE A 83 3.36 11.21 13.36
N GLY A 84 3.51 9.89 13.41
CA GLY A 84 4.54 9.17 12.68
C GLY A 84 4.28 9.15 11.17
N THR A 85 5.32 9.01 10.37
CA THR A 85 5.20 8.89 8.91
C THR A 85 5.86 7.62 8.39
N THR A 86 5.18 6.93 7.49
CA THR A 86 5.79 5.90 6.65
C THR A 86 5.89 6.43 5.24
N ILE A 87 7.09 6.44 4.65
CA ILE A 87 7.28 6.84 3.25
C ILE A 87 7.34 5.57 2.40
N VAL A 88 6.40 5.42 1.46
CA VAL A 88 6.43 4.32 0.46
C VAL A 88 6.99 4.88 -0.84
N THR A 89 8.13 4.36 -1.28
CA THR A 89 8.92 4.93 -2.38
C THR A 89 9.49 3.86 -3.29
N ASN A 90 9.75 4.20 -4.55
CA ASN A 90 10.53 3.36 -5.46
C ASN A 90 12.04 3.32 -5.14
N GLY A 91 12.51 4.14 -4.19
CA GLY A 91 13.88 4.11 -3.68
C GLY A 91 14.96 4.69 -4.60
N VAL A 92 14.65 5.01 -5.85
CA VAL A 92 15.63 5.48 -6.85
C VAL A 92 16.36 6.73 -6.36
N LEU A 93 15.66 7.66 -5.71
CA LEU A 93 16.23 8.93 -5.27
C LEU A 93 17.12 8.80 -4.02
N PHE A 94 17.03 7.71 -3.25
CA PHE A 94 17.97 7.46 -2.16
C PHE A 94 19.40 7.17 -2.62
N SER A 95 19.60 6.91 -3.92
CA SER A 95 20.95 6.85 -4.51
C SER A 95 21.74 8.17 -4.46
N GLN A 96 21.06 9.27 -4.10
CA GLN A 96 21.63 10.61 -3.98
C GLN A 96 21.81 10.97 -2.50
N ASP A 97 23.04 11.27 -2.10
CA ASP A 97 23.39 11.54 -0.70
C ASP A 97 22.61 12.72 -0.10
N LYS A 98 22.27 13.73 -0.92
CA LYS A 98 21.42 14.86 -0.49
C LYS A 98 20.02 14.42 -0.03
N VAL A 99 19.48 13.32 -0.55
CA VAL A 99 18.17 12.79 -0.14
C VAL A 99 18.31 12.05 1.18
N ILE A 100 19.40 11.30 1.38
CA ILE A 100 19.75 10.67 2.67
C ILE A 100 19.90 11.73 3.77
N GLN A 101 20.60 12.83 3.49
CA GLN A 101 20.71 13.94 4.45
C GLN A 101 19.35 14.51 4.85
N LYS A 102 18.39 14.58 3.93
CA LYS A 102 17.02 15.03 4.25
C LYS A 102 16.27 14.07 5.16
N VAL A 103 16.51 12.76 5.01
CA VAL A 103 15.98 11.74 5.94
C VAL A 103 16.58 11.95 7.33
N LEU A 104 17.90 12.12 7.44
CA LEU A 104 18.56 12.34 8.74
C LEU A 104 18.10 13.63 9.42
N GLU A 105 17.90 14.71 8.67
CA GLU A 105 17.35 15.98 9.19
C GLU A 105 15.88 15.88 9.63
N ASN A 106 15.10 15.02 8.96
CA ASN A 106 13.65 14.89 9.16
C ASN A 106 13.26 13.40 9.12
N PRO A 107 13.61 12.61 10.14
CA PRO A 107 13.46 11.17 10.09
C PRO A 107 11.98 10.78 10.04
N PRO A 108 11.52 10.07 9.00
CA PRO A 108 10.24 9.42 9.04
C PRO A 108 10.28 8.29 10.10
N GLN A 109 9.11 7.86 10.55
CA GLN A 109 9.03 6.71 11.44
C GLN A 109 9.45 5.42 10.73
N TRP A 110 9.17 5.32 9.42
CA TRP A 110 9.52 4.15 8.62
C TRP A 110 9.67 4.48 7.14
N ILE A 111 10.46 3.68 6.43
CA ILE A 111 10.60 3.73 4.96
C ILE A 111 10.30 2.34 4.40
N SER A 112 9.48 2.29 3.35
CA SER A 112 9.21 1.08 2.58
C SER A 112 9.66 1.30 1.13
N VAL A 113 10.69 0.57 0.71
CA VAL A 113 11.25 0.65 -0.64
C VAL A 113 10.60 -0.40 -1.52
N SER A 114 9.99 0.00 -2.63
CA SER A 114 9.41 -0.93 -3.60
C SER A 114 10.46 -1.45 -4.58
N LEU A 115 10.89 -2.70 -4.44
CA LEU A 115 11.77 -3.35 -5.42
C LEU A 115 10.92 -3.93 -6.57
N LYS A 116 11.31 -3.63 -7.82
CA LYS A 116 10.49 -3.91 -9.01
C LYS A 116 10.95 -5.10 -9.84
N ALA A 117 12.22 -5.49 -9.74
CA ALA A 117 12.78 -6.64 -10.45
C ALA A 117 14.07 -7.11 -9.76
N HIS A 118 14.58 -8.27 -10.18
CA HIS A 118 15.83 -8.86 -9.69
C HIS A 118 17.08 -8.46 -10.49
N ASP A 119 16.90 -7.95 -11.71
CA ASP A 119 17.99 -7.49 -12.57
C ASP A 119 17.64 -6.20 -13.33
N ARG A 120 18.63 -5.63 -14.03
CA ARG A 120 18.47 -4.41 -14.82
C ARG A 120 17.52 -4.57 -16.01
N GLN A 121 17.56 -5.70 -16.70
CA GLN A 121 16.80 -5.92 -17.94
C GLN A 121 15.30 -6.01 -17.63
N SER A 122 14.92 -6.88 -16.69
CA SER A 122 13.55 -6.99 -16.18
C SER A 122 13.10 -5.68 -15.55
N TYR A 123 13.97 -4.93 -14.86
CA TYR A 123 13.58 -3.63 -14.32
C TYR A 123 13.18 -2.63 -15.41
N ILE A 124 13.94 -2.56 -16.51
CA ILE A 124 13.61 -1.70 -17.66
C ILE A 124 12.27 -2.15 -18.26
N GLU A 125 12.07 -3.45 -18.45
CA GLU A 125 10.83 -3.98 -19.02
C GLU A 125 9.60 -3.67 -18.16
N LEU A 126 9.72 -3.83 -16.84
CA LEU A 126 8.59 -3.70 -15.92
C LEU A 126 8.30 -2.26 -15.50
N THR A 127 9.25 -1.33 -15.68
CA THR A 127 9.13 0.06 -15.22
C THR A 127 9.33 1.12 -16.30
N GLU A 128 9.66 0.71 -17.52
CA GLU A 128 10.06 1.54 -18.68
C GLU A 128 11.25 2.47 -18.42
N LYS A 129 12.04 2.20 -17.38
CA LYS A 129 13.16 3.05 -16.95
C LYS A 129 14.34 2.22 -16.49
N ASP A 130 15.52 2.65 -16.89
CA ASP A 130 16.77 2.11 -16.37
C ASP A 130 17.11 2.74 -15.00
N ALA A 131 16.64 2.10 -13.93
CA ALA A 131 16.88 2.59 -12.57
C ALA A 131 17.25 1.51 -11.56
N PHE A 132 17.40 0.23 -11.96
CA PHE A 132 17.75 -0.88 -11.05
C PHE A 132 18.97 -0.57 -10.17
N ASN A 133 20.10 -0.23 -10.79
CA ASN A 133 21.34 0.07 -10.07
C ASN A 133 21.18 1.26 -9.10
N ARG A 134 20.32 2.24 -9.42
CA ARG A 134 20.02 3.36 -8.52
C ARG A 134 19.16 2.92 -7.35
N THR A 135 18.18 2.05 -7.56
CA THR A 135 17.38 1.46 -6.47
C THR A 135 18.26 0.65 -5.53
N ILE A 136 19.14 -0.22 -6.06
CA ILE A 136 20.11 -0.98 -5.26
C ILE A 136 21.05 -0.04 -4.49
N LYS A 137 21.61 0.98 -5.17
CA LYS A 137 22.44 2.00 -4.49
C LYS A 137 21.65 2.74 -3.40
N GLY A 138 20.37 3.01 -3.62
CA GLY A 138 19.49 3.65 -2.65
C GLY A 138 19.31 2.83 -1.38
N MET A 139 19.04 1.53 -1.51
CA MET A 139 18.96 0.62 -0.35
C MET A 139 20.29 0.54 0.41
N ASN A 140 21.40 0.40 -0.32
CA ASN A 140 22.74 0.43 0.28
C ASN A 140 23.03 1.74 1.03
N ASN A 141 22.61 2.88 0.48
CA ASN A 141 22.77 4.17 1.14
C ASN A 141 21.94 4.28 2.42
N LEU A 142 20.71 3.76 2.45
CA LEU A 142 19.90 3.68 3.67
C LEU A 142 20.59 2.82 4.73
N SER A 143 21.00 1.60 4.35
CA SER A 143 21.67 0.66 5.24
C SER A 143 22.99 1.21 5.80
N LYS A 144 23.85 1.81 4.98
CA LYS A 144 25.14 2.41 5.39
C LYS A 144 25.00 3.57 6.37
N ASN A 145 23.82 4.19 6.47
CA ASN A 145 23.53 5.29 7.39
C ASN A 145 22.63 4.84 8.54
N ASP A 146 22.49 3.53 8.77
CA ASP A 146 21.66 2.93 9.83
C ASP A 146 20.19 3.39 9.81
N ILE A 147 19.67 3.72 8.62
CA ILE A 147 18.26 4.10 8.45
C ILE A 147 17.46 2.81 8.22
N PRO A 148 16.54 2.42 9.14
CA PRO A 148 15.77 1.19 8.99
C PRO A 148 14.73 1.33 7.86
N PHE A 149 14.60 0.27 7.06
CA PHE A 149 13.60 0.20 6.00
C PHE A 149 13.17 -1.24 5.75
N ASP A 150 11.95 -1.41 5.26
CA ASP A 150 11.53 -2.65 4.62
C ASP A 150 11.61 -2.53 3.10
N VAL A 151 11.57 -3.68 2.43
CA VAL A 151 11.39 -3.75 0.99
C VAL A 151 10.06 -4.40 0.67
N SER A 152 9.21 -3.71 -0.08
CA SER A 152 7.98 -4.26 -0.60
C SER A 152 8.17 -4.80 -2.01
N ILE A 153 7.66 -6.00 -2.27
CA ILE A 153 7.60 -6.63 -3.59
C ILE A 153 6.12 -6.83 -3.95
N THR A 154 5.74 -6.35 -5.13
CA THR A 154 4.42 -6.65 -5.71
C THR A 154 4.52 -7.99 -6.43
N PHE A 155 3.87 -9.01 -5.88
CA PHE A 155 3.88 -10.36 -6.40
C PHE A 155 2.80 -10.54 -7.46
N SER A 156 3.24 -10.92 -8.66
CA SER A 156 2.40 -11.34 -9.78
C SER A 156 3.14 -12.35 -10.66
N SER A 157 2.44 -12.93 -11.64
CA SER A 157 3.01 -13.84 -12.64
C SER A 157 4.24 -13.25 -13.35
N LEU A 158 4.27 -11.93 -13.56
CA LEU A 158 5.37 -11.20 -14.19
C LEU A 158 6.73 -11.38 -13.50
N ILE A 159 6.74 -11.61 -12.19
CA ILE A 159 7.97 -11.76 -11.38
C ILE A 159 7.98 -13.07 -10.58
N SER A 160 7.07 -13.97 -10.90
CA SER A 160 6.76 -15.10 -10.03
C SER A 160 7.92 -16.08 -9.86
N LYS A 161 8.72 -16.28 -10.93
CA LYS A 161 9.90 -17.15 -10.90
C LYS A 161 11.08 -16.48 -10.19
N GLU A 162 11.05 -15.17 -10.09
CA GLU A 162 12.12 -14.31 -9.59
C GLU A 162 11.89 -13.88 -8.13
N LEU A 163 10.73 -14.20 -7.54
CA LEU A 163 10.31 -13.72 -6.22
C LEU A 163 11.36 -13.99 -5.13
N VAL A 164 11.88 -15.22 -5.07
CA VAL A 164 12.91 -15.63 -4.10
C VAL A 164 14.20 -14.83 -4.30
N GLN A 165 14.61 -14.64 -5.56
CA GLN A 165 15.81 -13.87 -5.88
C GLN A 165 15.64 -12.39 -5.52
N MET A 166 14.46 -11.81 -5.75
CA MET A 166 14.16 -10.44 -5.34
C MET A 166 14.18 -10.28 -3.81
N ALA A 167 13.60 -11.23 -3.08
CA ALA A 167 13.60 -11.24 -1.62
C ALA A 167 15.04 -11.36 -1.06
N LYS A 168 15.86 -12.23 -1.66
CA LYS A 168 17.28 -12.35 -1.34
C LYS A 168 18.03 -11.04 -1.57
N ILE A 169 17.87 -10.42 -2.74
CA ILE A 169 18.49 -9.11 -3.06
C ILE A 169 18.08 -8.06 -2.02
N ALA A 170 16.80 -8.00 -1.66
CA ALA A 170 16.32 -7.06 -0.66
C ALA A 170 17.02 -7.26 0.70
N HIS A 171 17.06 -8.50 1.18
CA HIS A 171 17.69 -8.86 2.44
C HIS A 171 19.21 -8.56 2.44
N GLU A 172 19.94 -9.01 1.41
CA GLU A 172 21.39 -8.79 1.27
C GLU A 172 21.78 -7.30 1.15
N ASN A 173 20.84 -6.43 0.75
CA ASN A 173 21.04 -4.99 0.66
C ASN A 173 20.51 -4.22 1.90
N GLY A 174 20.27 -4.93 3.01
CA GLY A 174 20.05 -4.34 4.33
C GLY A 174 18.59 -4.08 4.70
N ALA A 175 17.62 -4.67 3.99
CA ALA A 175 16.21 -4.56 4.37
C ALA A 175 15.94 -5.27 5.71
N ASN A 176 15.24 -4.59 6.62
CA ASN A 176 14.84 -5.16 7.91
C ASN A 176 13.81 -6.29 7.73
N ASN A 177 12.91 -6.13 6.76
CA ASN A 177 11.88 -7.09 6.39
C ASN A 177 11.61 -7.03 4.89
N VAL A 178 11.15 -8.14 4.32
CA VAL A 178 10.62 -8.21 2.96
C VAL A 178 9.10 -8.39 3.00
N VAL A 179 8.37 -7.39 2.49
CA VAL A 179 6.91 -7.38 2.47
C VAL A 179 6.41 -7.85 1.11
N ILE A 180 5.77 -9.02 1.07
CA ILE A 180 5.17 -9.57 -0.14
C ILE A 180 3.72 -9.08 -0.23
N THR A 181 3.37 -8.36 -1.30
CA THR A 181 2.01 -7.87 -1.54
C THR A 181 1.50 -8.42 -2.85
N PHE A 182 0.33 -9.06 -2.87
CA PHE A 182 -0.22 -9.56 -4.11
C PHE A 182 -0.73 -8.42 -4.99
N CYS A 183 -0.41 -8.46 -6.28
CA CYS A 183 -0.93 -7.52 -7.26
C CYS A 183 -2.46 -7.47 -7.20
N THR A 184 -2.99 -6.26 -7.31
CA THR A 184 -4.43 -5.97 -7.25
C THR A 184 -4.76 -5.08 -8.45
N THR A 185 -5.96 -5.27 -9.00
CA THR A 185 -6.44 -4.47 -10.13
C THR A 185 -6.61 -2.99 -9.76
N VAL A 186 -6.49 -2.16 -10.77
CA VAL A 186 -6.73 -0.71 -10.71
C VAL A 186 -7.95 -0.42 -11.55
N PHE A 187 -8.73 0.58 -11.13
CA PHE A 187 -9.92 1.01 -11.85
C PHE A 187 -9.68 2.36 -12.50
N GLU A 188 -10.09 2.45 -13.77
CA GLU A 188 -10.25 3.70 -14.52
C GLU A 188 -11.65 3.69 -15.15
N ASP A 189 -12.38 4.80 -15.03
CA ASP A 189 -13.77 4.92 -15.53
C ASP A 189 -14.70 3.76 -15.09
N ASN A 190 -14.60 3.36 -13.82
CA ASN A 190 -15.32 2.23 -13.20
C ASN A 190 -15.06 0.86 -13.86
N LYS A 191 -13.95 0.70 -14.56
CA LYS A 191 -13.56 -0.57 -15.18
C LYS A 191 -12.17 -1.01 -14.70
N PRO A 192 -11.94 -2.31 -14.49
CA PRO A 192 -10.60 -2.81 -14.23
C PRO A 192 -9.75 -2.63 -15.49
N VAL A 193 -8.58 -2.00 -15.35
CA VAL A 193 -7.68 -1.68 -16.49
C VAL A 193 -6.29 -2.29 -16.36
N ASN A 194 -5.83 -2.57 -15.14
CA ASN A 194 -4.59 -3.27 -14.90
C ASN A 194 -4.88 -4.75 -14.65
N LEU A 195 -4.79 -5.54 -15.72
CA LEU A 195 -5.05 -6.98 -15.72
C LEU A 195 -3.82 -7.82 -15.33
N GLU A 196 -2.74 -7.19 -14.84
CA GLU A 196 -1.60 -7.89 -14.23
C GLU A 196 -1.93 -8.49 -12.86
N MET A 197 -3.20 -8.43 -12.44
CA MET A 197 -3.73 -9.16 -11.29
C MET A 197 -3.99 -10.60 -11.70
N ASP A 198 -3.24 -11.52 -11.11
CA ASP A 198 -3.38 -12.95 -11.39
C ASP A 198 -4.65 -13.57 -10.79
N ASN A 199 -4.98 -14.76 -11.31
CA ASN A 199 -5.96 -15.63 -10.71
C ASN A 199 -5.53 -15.94 -9.24
N PRO A 200 -6.41 -15.68 -8.25
CA PRO A 200 -6.12 -15.92 -6.85
C PRO A 200 -5.64 -17.34 -6.51
N LEU A 201 -6.18 -18.37 -7.18
CA LEU A 201 -5.80 -19.77 -6.95
C LEU A 201 -4.37 -20.04 -7.43
N ASP A 202 -4.03 -19.57 -8.63
CA ASP A 202 -2.72 -19.77 -9.21
C ASP A 202 -1.64 -19.07 -8.39
N ILE A 203 -1.86 -17.80 -8.04
CA ILE A 203 -0.87 -17.03 -7.30
C ILE A 203 -0.73 -17.50 -5.85
N ALA A 204 -1.80 -17.99 -5.21
CA ALA A 204 -1.73 -18.63 -3.89
C ALA A 204 -0.91 -19.92 -3.95
N ARG A 205 -1.11 -20.75 -4.99
CA ARG A 205 -0.34 -21.98 -5.21
C ARG A 205 1.15 -21.68 -5.41
N VAL A 206 1.49 -20.76 -6.31
CA VAL A 206 2.89 -20.39 -6.56
C VAL A 206 3.55 -19.80 -5.30
N PHE A 207 2.80 -19.03 -4.51
CA PHE A 207 3.29 -18.53 -3.23
C PHE A 207 3.61 -19.67 -2.26
N LEU A 208 2.70 -20.64 -2.08
CA LEU A 208 2.90 -21.81 -1.24
C LEU A 208 4.13 -22.61 -1.66
N GLU A 209 4.30 -22.84 -2.96
CA GLU A 209 5.46 -23.53 -3.54
C GLU A 209 6.78 -22.78 -3.29
N SER A 210 6.74 -21.45 -3.18
CA SER A 210 7.91 -20.60 -3.00
C SER A 210 8.23 -20.30 -1.53
N TYR A 211 7.33 -20.62 -0.58
CA TYR A 211 7.41 -20.16 0.81
C TYR A 211 8.72 -20.55 1.50
N ASP A 212 9.09 -21.83 1.47
CA ASP A 212 10.29 -22.30 2.20
C ASP A 212 11.55 -21.61 1.69
N ALA A 213 11.66 -21.43 0.38
CA ALA A 213 12.79 -20.73 -0.23
C ALA A 213 12.80 -19.24 0.13
N LEU A 214 11.65 -18.58 0.24
CA LEU A 214 11.54 -17.19 0.69
C LEU A 214 11.93 -17.04 2.16
N ASP A 215 11.46 -17.96 3.00
CA ASP A 215 11.74 -17.96 4.43
C ASP A 215 13.24 -18.10 4.69
N ILE A 216 13.89 -19.03 4.00
CA ILE A 216 15.34 -19.21 4.05
C ILE A 216 16.07 -17.96 3.51
N ALA A 217 15.67 -17.46 2.34
CA ALA A 217 16.34 -16.33 1.68
C ALA A 217 16.24 -15.00 2.48
N THR A 218 15.26 -14.89 3.37
CA THR A 218 15.03 -13.70 4.20
C THR A 218 15.38 -13.92 5.67
N GLU A 219 15.90 -15.10 6.03
CA GLU A 219 16.15 -15.50 7.42
C GLU A 219 14.90 -15.34 8.31
N GLY A 220 13.73 -15.69 7.77
CA GLY A 220 12.43 -15.54 8.41
C GLY A 220 11.89 -14.11 8.47
N LYS A 221 12.61 -13.11 7.93
CA LYS A 221 12.21 -11.69 7.95
C LYS A 221 11.37 -11.33 6.73
N MET A 222 10.26 -12.03 6.55
CA MET A 222 9.27 -11.74 5.52
C MET A 222 7.88 -11.58 6.13
N VAL A 223 7.07 -10.72 5.51
CA VAL A 223 5.67 -10.53 5.89
C VAL A 223 4.82 -10.53 4.64
N ILE A 224 3.72 -11.28 4.67
CA ILE A 224 2.74 -11.32 3.60
C ILE A 224 1.61 -10.37 3.94
N GLY A 225 1.37 -9.40 3.06
CA GLY A 225 0.17 -8.58 3.08
C GLY A 225 -1.01 -9.40 2.56
N GLN A 226 -1.81 -9.97 3.45
CA GLN A 226 -2.89 -10.86 3.04
C GLN A 226 -4.01 -10.07 2.36
N SER A 227 -4.08 -10.18 1.04
CA SER A 227 -5.14 -9.61 0.19
C SER A 227 -5.90 -10.69 -0.60
N LEU A 228 -5.56 -11.96 -0.36
CA LEU A 228 -6.24 -13.13 -0.88
C LEU A 228 -7.17 -13.71 0.20
N PRO A 229 -8.24 -14.42 -0.19
CA PRO A 229 -9.05 -15.17 0.77
C PRO A 229 -8.20 -16.19 1.53
N SER A 230 -8.33 -16.23 2.86
CA SER A 230 -7.58 -17.17 3.71
C SER A 230 -7.87 -18.64 3.37
N CYS A 231 -9.06 -18.96 2.88
CA CYS A 231 -9.44 -20.31 2.48
C CYS A 231 -8.66 -20.85 1.25
N LEU A 232 -7.87 -20.02 0.58
CA LEU A 232 -6.95 -20.47 -0.48
C LEU A 232 -5.67 -21.11 0.08
N PHE A 233 -5.45 -21.02 1.39
CA PHE A 233 -4.28 -21.55 2.07
C PHE A 233 -4.68 -22.63 3.08
N PRO A 234 -3.86 -23.67 3.28
CA PRO A 234 -4.09 -24.62 4.37
C PRO A 234 -4.12 -23.92 5.73
N LYS A 235 -5.07 -24.28 6.61
CA LYS A 235 -5.20 -23.66 7.94
C LYS A 235 -3.91 -23.74 8.77
N GLU A 236 -3.22 -24.87 8.73
CA GLU A 236 -1.95 -25.05 9.44
C GLU A 236 -0.83 -24.15 8.89
N PHE A 237 -0.85 -23.85 7.59
CA PHE A 237 0.09 -22.90 6.99
C PHE A 237 -0.15 -21.47 7.49
N LEU A 238 -1.42 -21.04 7.57
CA LEU A 238 -1.75 -19.72 8.13
C LEU A 238 -1.38 -19.60 9.62
N LYS A 239 -1.60 -20.67 10.41
CA LYS A 239 -1.16 -20.73 11.81
C LYS A 239 0.36 -20.62 11.91
N HIS A 240 1.09 -21.31 11.04
CA HIS A 240 2.55 -21.25 10.97
C HIS A 240 3.04 -19.82 10.69
N LEU A 241 2.48 -19.16 9.67
CA LEU A 241 2.80 -17.77 9.35
C LEU A 241 2.50 -16.83 10.53
N ASN A 242 1.35 -16.99 11.18
CA ASN A 242 0.97 -16.16 12.33
C ASN A 242 1.91 -16.35 13.53
N ALA A 243 2.30 -17.60 13.84
CA ALA A 243 3.25 -17.90 14.90
C ALA A 243 4.62 -17.25 14.66
N LYS A 244 5.03 -17.12 13.39
CA LYS A 244 6.26 -16.43 12.99
C LYS A 244 6.08 -14.93 12.74
N GLN A 245 4.87 -14.39 12.91
CA GLN A 245 4.53 -12.99 12.60
C GLN A 245 4.78 -12.60 11.12
N GLN A 246 4.65 -13.57 10.21
CA GLN A 246 4.92 -13.42 8.78
C GLN A 246 3.66 -13.16 7.94
N ILE A 247 2.53 -12.89 8.58
CA ILE A 247 1.29 -12.54 7.90
C ILE A 247 0.68 -11.33 8.59
N SER A 248 0.29 -10.34 7.78
CA SER A 248 -0.46 -9.19 8.24
C SER A 248 -1.87 -9.23 7.66
N PHE A 249 -2.86 -9.11 8.53
CA PHE A 249 -4.26 -8.91 8.17
C PHE A 249 -4.63 -7.43 8.30
N GLY A 250 -5.76 -7.04 7.71
CA GLY A 250 -6.34 -5.72 7.90
C GLY A 250 -6.37 -4.90 6.61
N CYS A 251 -7.52 -4.90 5.95
CA CYS A 251 -7.85 -3.92 4.93
C CYS A 251 -8.69 -2.82 5.57
N SER A 252 -8.21 -1.57 5.52
CA SER A 252 -8.93 -0.42 6.10
C SER A 252 -10.29 -0.16 5.44
N VAL A 253 -10.51 -0.67 4.23
CA VAL A 253 -11.80 -0.60 3.53
C VAL A 253 -12.82 -1.52 4.21
N LEU A 254 -12.44 -2.78 4.45
CA LEU A 254 -13.35 -3.79 5.00
C LEU A 254 -13.85 -3.44 6.40
N GLN A 255 -13.03 -2.73 7.17
CA GLN A 255 -13.38 -2.29 8.53
C GLN A 255 -13.83 -0.81 8.60
N LYS A 256 -13.86 -0.10 7.45
CA LYS A 256 -14.10 1.36 7.39
C LYS A 256 -13.23 2.14 8.40
N SER A 257 -12.00 1.68 8.61
CA SER A 257 -11.07 2.14 9.64
C SER A 257 -9.93 2.99 9.08
N GLY A 258 -10.01 3.39 7.80
CA GLY A 258 -8.98 4.25 7.23
C GLY A 258 -9.47 5.22 6.17
N VAL A 259 -8.64 6.26 5.98
CA VAL A 259 -8.95 7.41 5.15
C VAL A 259 -7.78 7.73 4.21
N VAL A 260 -8.10 7.82 2.92
CA VAL A 260 -7.17 8.15 1.85
C VAL A 260 -7.50 9.53 1.30
N PHE A 261 -6.51 10.41 1.25
CA PHE A 261 -6.63 11.68 0.55
C PHE A 261 -5.77 11.70 -0.71
N ASP A 262 -6.35 12.19 -1.80
CA ASP A 262 -5.63 12.52 -3.03
C ASP A 262 -5.02 13.94 -2.96
N PRO A 263 -4.20 14.35 -3.96
CA PRO A 263 -3.50 15.62 -3.88
C PRO A 263 -4.42 16.86 -3.93
N GLN A 264 -5.68 16.72 -4.36
CA GLN A 264 -6.68 17.79 -4.38
C GLN A 264 -7.62 17.76 -3.17
N GLY A 265 -7.35 16.89 -2.20
CA GLY A 265 -8.14 16.77 -0.97
C GLY A 265 -9.42 15.94 -1.15
N ASN A 266 -9.56 15.19 -2.24
CA ASN A 266 -10.63 14.22 -2.39
C ASN A 266 -10.37 13.03 -1.45
N VAL A 267 -11.45 12.52 -0.88
CA VAL A 267 -11.48 11.28 -0.10
C VAL A 267 -11.68 10.12 -1.06
N LEU A 268 -10.77 9.15 -1.01
CA LEU A 268 -10.87 7.92 -1.78
C LEU A 268 -11.22 6.76 -0.85
N VAL A 269 -11.91 5.75 -1.39
CA VAL A 269 -12.12 4.47 -0.68
C VAL A 269 -10.79 3.72 -0.55
N CYS A 270 -10.03 3.64 -1.63
CA CYS A 270 -8.76 2.92 -1.74
C CYS A 270 -7.85 3.60 -2.79
N ASN A 271 -6.53 3.45 -2.67
CA ASN A 271 -5.59 3.98 -3.68
C ASN A 271 -5.77 3.35 -5.07
N CYS A 272 -6.29 2.12 -5.15
CA CYS A 272 -6.57 1.44 -6.42
C CYS A 272 -7.91 1.87 -7.06
N LEU A 273 -8.71 2.65 -6.33
CA LEU A 273 -9.99 3.23 -6.77
C LEU A 273 -9.86 4.76 -6.88
N HIS A 274 -8.84 5.24 -7.59
CA HIS A 274 -8.50 6.66 -7.61
C HIS A 274 -9.57 7.56 -8.26
N ASP A 275 -10.42 6.98 -9.12
CA ASP A 275 -11.57 7.67 -9.72
C ASP A 275 -12.80 7.69 -8.83
N LEU A 276 -12.90 6.78 -7.85
CA LEU A 276 -14.02 6.74 -6.90
C LEU A 276 -13.77 7.73 -5.75
N LYS A 277 -14.05 8.99 -6.04
CA LYS A 277 -14.02 10.10 -5.08
C LYS A 277 -15.35 10.15 -4.34
N ILE A 278 -15.31 9.93 -3.03
CA ILE A 278 -16.53 9.86 -2.21
C ILE A 278 -16.85 11.19 -1.50
N GLY A 279 -15.92 12.16 -1.53
CA GLY A 279 -16.10 13.51 -1.03
C GLY A 279 -14.81 14.32 -1.14
N GLN A 280 -14.83 15.59 -0.76
CA GLN A 280 -13.70 16.50 -0.90
C GLN A 280 -13.60 17.50 0.25
N TYR A 281 -12.37 17.67 0.78
CA TYR A 281 -12.07 18.72 1.76
C TYR A 281 -12.23 20.12 1.15
N GLY A 282 -12.94 20.99 1.85
CA GLY A 282 -13.33 22.32 1.39
C GLY A 282 -14.67 22.38 0.65
N VAL A 283 -15.23 21.23 0.25
CA VAL A 283 -16.52 21.12 -0.43
C VAL A 283 -17.54 20.42 0.47
N ASP A 284 -17.28 19.15 0.82
CA ASP A 284 -18.20 18.32 1.62
C ASP A 284 -17.95 18.47 3.13
N PHE A 285 -16.72 18.77 3.52
CA PHE A 285 -16.31 19.00 4.90
C PHE A 285 -15.07 19.89 4.96
N ASN A 286 -14.84 20.54 6.10
CA ASN A 286 -13.69 21.43 6.30
C ASN A 286 -13.12 21.38 7.73
N ASN A 287 -13.68 20.54 8.61
CA ASN A 287 -13.20 20.35 9.96
C ASN A 287 -13.63 18.97 10.48
N TYR A 288 -13.17 18.59 11.67
CA TYR A 288 -13.50 17.30 12.27
C TYR A 288 -15.00 17.03 12.38
N LYS A 289 -15.82 17.99 12.84
CA LYS A 289 -17.26 17.78 13.03
C LYS A 289 -17.97 17.54 11.70
N SER A 290 -17.65 18.34 10.67
CA SER A 290 -18.23 18.16 9.34
C SER A 290 -17.73 16.87 8.68
N PHE A 291 -16.46 16.48 8.89
CA PHE A 291 -15.94 15.20 8.40
C PHE A 291 -16.64 14.01 9.04
N VAL A 292 -16.87 14.00 10.36
CA VAL A 292 -17.58 12.90 11.03
C VAL A 292 -19.02 12.78 10.53
N LYS A 293 -19.69 13.89 10.24
CA LYS A 293 -21.04 13.88 9.62
C LYS A 293 -20.99 13.31 8.21
N PHE A 294 -20.04 13.76 7.39
CA PHE A 294 -19.81 13.23 6.04
C PHE A 294 -19.53 11.72 6.07
N TRP A 295 -18.59 11.30 6.90
CA TRP A 295 -18.12 9.91 6.99
C TRP A 295 -19.22 8.94 7.42
N ASN A 296 -20.16 9.39 8.25
CA ASN A 296 -21.26 8.56 8.78
C ASN A 296 -22.58 8.75 8.01
N ASN A 297 -22.59 9.49 6.89
CA ASN A 297 -23.80 9.63 6.08
C ASN A 297 -24.18 8.29 5.40
N GLU A 298 -25.42 8.23 4.93
CA GLU A 298 -25.99 7.03 4.32
C GLU A 298 -25.19 6.58 3.09
N THR A 299 -24.84 7.50 2.19
CA THR A 299 -24.10 7.21 0.95
C THR A 299 -22.74 6.61 1.22
N THR A 300 -21.97 7.19 2.15
CA THR A 300 -20.64 6.67 2.53
C THR A 300 -20.77 5.30 3.18
N ASN A 301 -21.75 5.11 4.08
CA ASN A 301 -22.00 3.81 4.70
C ASN A 301 -22.35 2.74 3.64
N GLN A 302 -23.22 3.06 2.67
CA GLN A 302 -23.59 2.13 1.61
C GLN A 302 -22.39 1.70 0.76
N ILE A 303 -21.47 2.62 0.44
CA ILE A 303 -20.25 2.30 -0.33
C ILE A 303 -19.38 1.30 0.46
N PHE A 304 -19.09 1.55 1.73
CA PHE A 304 -18.25 0.66 2.53
C PHE A 304 -18.95 -0.67 2.85
N ASN A 305 -20.26 -0.68 3.06
CA ASN A 305 -21.04 -1.91 3.23
C ASN A 305 -21.01 -2.77 1.96
N GLY A 306 -21.11 -2.15 0.78
CA GLY A 306 -20.96 -2.87 -0.49
C GLY A 306 -19.57 -3.48 -0.66
N MET A 307 -18.52 -2.75 -0.26
CA MET A 307 -17.13 -3.24 -0.33
C MET A 307 -16.80 -4.32 0.70
N SER A 308 -17.60 -4.46 1.76
CA SER A 308 -17.40 -5.45 2.84
C SER A 308 -18.44 -6.58 2.82
N ALA A 309 -19.28 -6.62 1.79
CA ALA A 309 -20.27 -7.69 1.61
C ALA A 309 -19.60 -9.05 1.47
N TYR A 310 -20.29 -10.10 1.93
CA TYR A 310 -19.84 -11.48 1.75
C TYR A 310 -19.69 -11.78 0.25
N PRO A 311 -18.52 -12.23 -0.21
CA PRO A 311 -18.32 -12.51 -1.62
C PRO A 311 -19.02 -13.81 -2.05
N SER A 312 -19.27 -14.75 -1.14
CA SER A 312 -19.94 -16.01 -1.43
C SER A 312 -20.78 -16.47 -0.23
N GLU A 313 -21.80 -17.29 -0.47
CA GLU A 313 -22.68 -17.84 0.59
C GLU A 313 -21.88 -18.57 1.68
N VAL A 314 -20.83 -19.30 1.29
CA VAL A 314 -19.96 -20.02 2.26
C VAL A 314 -19.22 -19.09 3.21
N CYS A 315 -19.12 -17.79 2.90
CA CYS A 315 -18.50 -16.81 3.79
C CYS A 315 -19.43 -16.35 4.91
N ILE A 316 -20.75 -16.56 4.79
CA ILE A 316 -21.74 -16.13 5.78
C ILE A 316 -21.52 -16.87 7.11
N ASP A 317 -21.27 -18.18 7.03
CA ASP A 317 -21.08 -19.06 8.19
C ASP A 317 -19.59 -19.36 8.47
N CYS A 318 -18.67 -18.55 7.92
CA CYS A 318 -17.23 -18.78 8.06
C CYS A 318 -16.65 -18.13 9.32
N ASP A 319 -16.16 -18.95 10.25
CA ASP A 319 -15.54 -18.50 11.51
C ASP A 319 -14.38 -17.51 11.32
N ASP A 320 -13.65 -17.64 10.20
CA ASP A 320 -12.47 -16.83 9.90
C ASP A 320 -12.81 -15.51 9.18
N PHE A 321 -14.09 -15.26 8.85
CA PHE A 321 -14.49 -14.12 8.00
C PHE A 321 -14.16 -12.76 8.63
N ALA A 322 -14.30 -12.60 9.95
CA ALA A 322 -14.00 -11.33 10.61
C ALA A 322 -12.55 -10.85 10.38
N THR A 323 -11.62 -11.80 10.21
CA THR A 323 -10.20 -11.50 9.94
C THR A 323 -9.88 -11.53 8.44
N CYS A 324 -10.49 -12.45 7.69
CA CYS A 324 -10.28 -12.64 6.25
C CYS A 324 -10.97 -11.58 5.39
N GLY A 325 -12.22 -11.25 5.73
CA GLY A 325 -13.13 -10.39 4.99
C GLY A 325 -13.37 -10.81 3.53
N GLY A 326 -13.07 -12.08 3.20
CA GLY A 326 -13.09 -12.57 1.81
C GLY A 326 -11.94 -12.06 0.95
N GLY A 327 -10.84 -11.57 1.52
CA GLY A 327 -9.74 -10.99 0.75
C GLY A 327 -10.06 -9.60 0.18
N CYS A 328 -9.26 -9.13 -0.78
CA CYS A 328 -9.46 -7.81 -1.36
C CYS A 328 -10.76 -7.74 -2.19
N PRO A 329 -11.68 -6.80 -1.89
CA PRO A 329 -12.97 -6.73 -2.60
C PRO A 329 -12.83 -6.38 -4.08
N LEU A 330 -11.71 -5.75 -4.47
CA LEU A 330 -11.43 -5.40 -5.86
C LEU A 330 -11.28 -6.64 -6.77
N ARG A 331 -10.94 -7.80 -6.20
CA ARG A 331 -10.84 -9.06 -6.94
C ARG A 331 -12.20 -9.52 -7.48
N TRP A 332 -13.27 -9.21 -6.76
CA TRP A 332 -14.64 -9.67 -7.08
C TRP A 332 -15.32 -8.89 -8.21
N PHE A 333 -14.68 -7.82 -8.68
CA PHE A 333 -15.06 -7.15 -9.93
C PHE A 333 -14.43 -7.81 -11.17
N VAL A 334 -13.46 -8.71 -10.98
CA VAL A 334 -12.74 -9.39 -12.07
C VAL A 334 -13.03 -10.88 -12.08
N TYR A 335 -13.08 -11.50 -10.90
CA TYR A 335 -13.35 -12.93 -10.73
C TYR A 335 -14.70 -13.16 -10.07
N LYS A 336 -15.37 -14.23 -10.49
CA LYS A 336 -16.57 -14.72 -9.81
C LYS A 336 -16.15 -15.43 -8.52
N PRO A 337 -16.68 -15.04 -7.35
CA PRO A 337 -16.32 -15.67 -6.08
C PRO A 337 -16.48 -17.20 -6.10
N GLU A 338 -17.50 -17.74 -6.77
CA GLU A 338 -17.78 -19.17 -6.85
C GLU A 338 -16.73 -19.97 -7.63
N SER A 339 -15.90 -19.30 -8.45
CA SER A 339 -14.78 -19.96 -9.14
C SER A 339 -13.47 -19.93 -8.35
N ILE A 340 -13.43 -19.20 -7.22
CA ILE A 340 -12.22 -18.98 -6.43
C ILE A 340 -12.36 -19.53 -5.01
N ILE A 341 -13.48 -19.25 -4.36
CA ILE A 341 -13.73 -19.64 -2.99
C ILE A 341 -14.18 -21.11 -2.99
N PRO A 342 -13.45 -22.02 -2.31
CA PRO A 342 -13.85 -23.41 -2.21
C PRO A 342 -15.18 -23.53 -1.47
N LYS A 343 -15.99 -24.51 -1.90
CA LYS A 343 -17.29 -24.82 -1.29
C LYS A 343 -17.15 -25.51 0.06
#